data_AF-A0A0Q5QUC5-F1
#
_entry.id   AF-A0A0Q5QUC5-F1
#
_cell.length_a   1.000
_cell.length_b   1.000
_cell.length_c   1.000
_cell.angle_alpha   90.00
_cell.angle_beta   90.00
_cell.angle_gamma   90.00
#
_symmetry.space_group_name_H-M   'P 1'
#
loop_
_entity.id
_entity.type
_entity.pdbx_description
1 polymer ?
#
loop_
_entity_poly.entity_id
_entity_poly.type
_entity_poly.pdbx_seq_one_letter_code
_entity_poly.pdbx_strand_id
1 'polypeptide(L)'
;MDDFISIAVPITSIFIALPWLILHYVTKWRTAPKITQEDEGLLDELYSLSRRLEDRLNTVERIVAADNPDWKPGLPAVQSTDYSTRRN
;
A
#
# COMPACT_ATOMS: atom_id res chain seq x y z
N MET A 1 -19.27 25.98 -48.62
CA MET A 1 -18.29 24.87 -48.40
C MET A 1 -17.85 24.82 -46.95
N ASP A 2 -18.03 25.93 -46.24
CA ASP A 2 -17.58 26.21 -44.88
C ASP A 2 -18.41 25.47 -43.82
N ASP A 3 -19.69 25.19 -44.10
CA ASP A 3 -20.58 24.42 -43.21
C ASP A 3 -20.15 22.96 -43.08
N PHE A 4 -19.63 22.36 -44.16
CA PHE A 4 -19.14 20.98 -44.15
C PHE A 4 -17.87 20.85 -43.30
N ILE A 5 -16.96 21.81 -43.43
CA ILE A 5 -15.71 21.85 -42.65
C ILE A 5 -16.02 22.06 -41.16
N SER A 6 -16.96 22.96 -40.85
CA SER A 6 -17.35 23.28 -39.47
C SER A 6 -17.91 22.07 -38.70
N ILE A 7 -18.60 21.15 -39.38
CA ILE A 7 -19.14 19.92 -38.78
C ILE A 7 -18.12 18.76 -38.81
N ALA A 8 -17.33 18.62 -39.88
CA ALA A 8 -16.41 17.47 -40.03
C ALA A 8 -15.22 17.51 -39.05
N VAL A 9 -14.71 18.70 -38.73
CA VAL A 9 -13.56 18.90 -37.84
C VAL A 9 -13.81 18.40 -36.40
N PRO A 10 -14.89 18.81 -35.69
CA PRO A 10 -15.11 18.35 -34.31
C PRO A 10 -15.38 16.85 -34.23
N ILE A 11 -16.08 16.28 -35.23
CA ILE A 11 -16.35 14.83 -35.28
C ILE A 11 -15.03 14.06 -35.35
N THR A 12 -14.18 14.42 -36.30
CA THR A 12 -12.88 13.75 -36.49
C THR A 12 -11.96 13.94 -35.28
N SER A 13 -11.97 15.14 -34.69
CA SER A 13 -11.21 15.45 -33.46
C SER A 13 -11.61 14.56 -32.29
N ILE A 14 -12.90 14.31 -32.05
CA ILE A 14 -13.37 13.43 -30.97
C ILE A 14 -12.84 12.00 -31.14
N PHE A 15 -12.85 11.48 -32.37
CA PHE A 15 -12.32 10.14 -32.66
C PHE A 15 -10.82 10.01 -32.45
N ILE A 16 -10.07 11.11 -32.46
CA ILE A 16 -8.62 11.13 -32.22
C ILE A 16 -8.34 11.43 -30.73
N ALA A 17 -9.09 12.36 -30.15
CA ALA A 17 -8.97 12.78 -28.76
C ALA A 17 -9.37 11.68 -27.78
N LEU A 18 -10.40 10.89 -28.06
CA LEU A 18 -10.83 9.79 -27.18
C LEU A 18 -9.75 8.70 -27.05
N PRO A 19 -9.22 8.10 -28.13
CA PRO A 19 -8.11 7.16 -28.06
C PRO A 19 -6.84 7.79 -27.48
N TRP A 20 -6.56 9.06 -27.78
CA TRP A 20 -5.42 9.78 -27.20
C TRP A 20 -5.54 9.90 -25.69
N LEU A 21 -6.72 10.24 -25.18
CA LEU A 21 -6.99 10.35 -23.75
C LEU A 21 -6.76 8.99 -23.07
N ILE A 22 -7.30 7.91 -23.64
CA ILE A 22 -7.09 6.54 -23.17
C ILE A 22 -5.59 6.21 -23.17
N LEU A 23 -4.89 6.46 -24.28
CA LEU A 23 -3.45 6.22 -24.40
C LEU A 23 -2.66 7.04 -23.38
N HIS A 24 -2.97 8.32 -23.18
CA HIS A 24 -2.31 9.20 -22.23
C HIS A 24 -2.39 8.64 -20.81
N TYR A 25 -3.59 8.23 -20.38
CA TYR A 25 -3.78 7.64 -19.06
C TYR A 25 -3.15 6.25 -18.94
N VAL A 26 -3.24 5.41 -19.97
CA VAL A 26 -2.58 4.09 -20.00
C VAL A 26 -1.06 4.22 -19.96
N THR A 27 -0.48 5.20 -20.66
CA THR A 27 0.97 5.48 -20.63
C THR A 27 1.37 5.93 -19.23
N LYS A 28 0.63 6.87 -18.63
CA LYS A 28 0.81 7.27 -17.21
C LYS A 28 0.69 6.10 -16.24
N TRP A 29 -0.20 5.13 -16.49
CA TRP A 29 -0.40 3.95 -15.64
C TRP A 29 0.63 2.85 -15.88
N ARG A 30 1.25 2.79 -17.06
CA ARG A 30 2.42 1.92 -17.32
C ARG A 30 3.72 2.51 -16.77
N THR A 31 3.78 3.84 -16.64
CA THR A 31 4.86 4.54 -15.92
C THR A 31 4.60 4.64 -14.42
N ALA A 32 3.42 4.24 -13.93
CA ALA A 32 3.25 3.94 -12.51
C ALA A 32 4.07 2.67 -12.24
N PRO A 33 5.20 2.77 -11.52
CA PRO A 33 6.10 1.66 -11.40
C PRO A 33 5.38 0.49 -10.72
N LYS A 34 5.36 -0.66 -11.38
CA LYS A 34 5.18 -1.93 -10.68
C LYS A 34 6.27 -1.97 -9.61
N ILE A 35 5.90 -2.07 -8.32
CA ILE A 35 6.78 -2.18 -7.15
C ILE A 35 8.26 -2.00 -7.52
N THR A 36 8.68 -0.75 -7.60
CA THR A 36 10.01 -0.44 -8.15
C THR A 36 11.04 -0.96 -7.14
N GLN A 37 12.24 -1.31 -7.58
CA GLN A 37 13.33 -1.79 -6.72
C GLN A 37 13.63 -0.86 -5.51
N GLU A 38 13.28 0.42 -5.61
CA GLU A 38 13.26 1.41 -4.52
C GLU A 38 12.23 1.08 -3.42
N ASP A 39 11.02 0.64 -3.79
CA ASP A 39 9.98 0.24 -2.84
C ASP A 39 10.40 -1.02 -2.06
N GLU A 40 11.08 -1.96 -2.73
CA GLU A 40 11.66 -3.13 -2.06
C GLU A 40 12.71 -2.72 -1.02
N GLY A 41 13.56 -1.74 -1.35
CA GLY A 41 14.52 -1.17 -0.40
C GLY A 41 13.87 -0.45 0.77
N LEU A 42 12.80 0.31 0.52
CA LEU A 42 12.04 1.00 1.56
C LEU A 42 11.34 0.01 2.50
N LEU A 43 10.83 -1.10 1.97
CA LEU A 43 10.27 -2.18 2.78
C LEU A 43 11.35 -2.85 3.66
N ASP A 44 12.55 -3.08 3.13
CA ASP A 44 13.66 -3.66 3.91
C ASP A 44 14.13 -2.69 5.01
N GLU A 45 14.18 -1.39 4.71
CA GLU A 45 14.50 -0.37 5.71
C GLU A 45 13.43 -0.32 6.80
N LEU A 46 12.14 -0.30 6.46
CA LEU A 46 11.04 -0.36 7.42
C LEU A 46 11.08 -1.63 8.27
N TYR A 47 11.44 -2.77 7.67
CA TYR A 47 11.61 -4.03 8.39
C TYR A 47 12.79 -3.96 9.36
N SER A 48 13.91 -3.36 8.97
CA SER A 48 15.06 -3.17 9.85
C SER A 48 14.72 -2.24 11.03
N LEU A 49 13.92 -1.20 10.79
CA LEU A 49 13.49 -0.26 11.81
C LEU A 49 12.52 -0.90 12.79
N SER A 50 11.55 -1.68 12.31
CA SER A 50 10.59 -2.39 13.17
C SER A 50 11.32 -3.36 14.10
N ARG A 51 12.30 -4.11 13.59
CA ARG A 51 13.08 -5.06 14.39
C ARG A 51 13.85 -4.38 15.52
N ARG A 52 14.47 -3.23 15.24
CA ARG A 52 15.20 -2.45 16.26
C ARG A 52 14.26 -1.82 17.28
N LEU A 53 13.05 -1.42 16.88
CA LEU A 53 12.02 -0.94 17.80
C LEU A 53 11.54 -2.05 18.73
N GLU A 54 11.37 -3.26 18.22
CA GLU A 54 11.02 -4.45 18.99
C GLU A 54 12.10 -4.81 20.01
N ASP A 55 13.38 -4.81 19.60
CA ASP A 55 14.51 -5.06 20.51
C ASP A 55 14.56 -4.06 21.68
N ARG A 56 14.22 -2.80 21.41
CA ARG A 56 14.15 -1.75 22.44
C ARG A 56 12.91 -1.90 23.31
N LEU A 57 11.78 -2.33 22.73
CA LEU A 57 10.55 -2.62 23.46
C LEU A 57 10.78 -3.68 24.55
N ASN A 58 11.56 -4.73 24.27
CA ASN A 58 11.93 -5.73 25.28
C ASN A 58 12.63 -5.11 26.50
N THR A 59 13.48 -4.10 26.26
CA THR A 59 14.15 -3.38 27.35
C THR A 59 13.18 -2.49 28.12
N VAL A 60 12.27 -1.81 27.41
CA VAL A 60 11.21 -1.00 28.02
C VAL A 60 10.28 -1.88 28.84
N GLU A 61 9.87 -3.03 28.35
CA GLU A 61 9.03 -4.00 29.06
C GLU A 61 9.70 -4.47 30.36
N ARG A 62 11.01 -4.76 30.31
CA ARG A 62 11.77 -5.12 31.51
C ARG A 62 11.82 -3.98 32.54
N ILE A 63 12.00 -2.74 32.10
CA ILE A 63 12.01 -1.57 32.99
C ILE A 63 10.61 -1.34 33.59
N VAL A 64 9.57 -1.39 32.76
CA VAL A 64 8.18 -1.19 33.19
C VAL A 64 7.73 -2.28 34.15
N ALA A 65 8.13 -3.55 33.94
CA ALA A 65 7.85 -4.64 34.86
C ALA A 65 8.62 -4.51 36.20
N ALA A 66 9.82 -3.92 36.18
CA ALA A 66 10.57 -3.62 37.39
C ALA A 66 9.97 -2.44 38.18
N ASP A 67 9.48 -1.41 37.48
CA ASP A 67 8.88 -0.22 38.10
C ASP A 67 7.41 -0.43 38.51
N ASN A 68 6.68 -1.34 37.85
CA ASN A 68 5.26 -1.64 38.12
C ASN A 68 5.03 -3.16 38.06
N PRO A 69 5.09 -3.87 39.21
CA PRO A 69 4.95 -5.34 39.25
C PRO A 69 3.55 -5.85 38.84
N ASP A 70 2.53 -4.97 38.81
CA ASP A 70 1.17 -5.29 38.35
C ASP A 70 0.95 -5.03 36.84
N TRP A 71 2.00 -4.63 36.11
CA TRP A 71 1.89 -4.33 34.68
C TRP A 71 1.63 -5.60 33.87
N LYS A 72 0.48 -5.65 33.19
CA LYS A 72 0.14 -6.71 32.23
C LYS A 72 0.64 -6.30 30.85
N PRO A 73 1.54 -7.05 30.19
CA PRO A 73 1.97 -6.76 28.84
C PRO A 73 0.76 -6.64 27.91
N GLY A 74 0.59 -5.45 27.33
CA GLY A 74 -0.49 -5.16 26.40
C GLY A 74 -0.23 -5.85 25.07
N LEU A 75 -0.67 -7.10 24.97
CA LEU A 75 -1.52 -7.65 23.92
C LEU A 75 -1.69 -9.13 24.30
N PRO A 76 -2.93 -9.66 24.40
CA PRO A 76 -3.11 -11.10 24.47
C PRO A 76 -2.47 -11.64 23.18
N ALA A 77 -1.38 -12.40 23.34
CA ALA A 77 -0.92 -13.30 22.29
C ALA A 77 -2.18 -13.87 21.67
N VAL A 78 -2.40 -13.61 20.39
CA VAL A 78 -3.50 -14.16 19.61
C VAL A 78 -3.64 -15.59 20.09
N GLN A 79 -4.65 -15.85 20.92
CA GLN A 79 -4.97 -17.19 21.34
C GLN A 79 -5.25 -17.84 20.01
N SER A 80 -4.30 -18.66 19.56
CA SER A 80 -4.41 -19.52 18.41
C SER A 80 -5.78 -20.12 18.52
N THR A 81 -6.71 -19.55 17.75
CA THR A 81 -8.12 -19.85 17.90
C THR A 81 -8.19 -21.32 17.58
N ASP A 82 -8.63 -22.11 18.55
CA ASP A 82 -8.90 -23.53 18.44
C ASP A 82 -9.95 -23.74 17.32
N TYR A 83 -9.51 -23.69 16.07
CA TYR A 83 -10.31 -24.01 14.89
C TYR A 83 -10.53 -25.52 14.76
N SER A 84 -9.95 -26.32 15.67
CA SER A 84 -10.02 -27.78 15.72
C SER A 84 -11.33 -28.32 16.33
N THR A 85 -12.10 -27.51 17.08
CA THR A 85 -13.25 -28.03 17.87
C THR A 85 -14.63 -27.72 17.26
N ARG A 86 -14.72 -27.00 16.13
CA ARG A 86 -16.02 -26.69 15.46
C ARG A 86 -16.26 -27.49 14.18
N ARG A 87 -15.66 -28.67 14.08
CA ARG A 87 -15.85 -29.63 12.97
C ARG A 87 -16.14 -31.02 13.55
N ASN A 88 -17.31 -31.18 14.15
CA ASN A 88 -17.95 -32.47 14.40
C ASN A 88 -19.44 -32.31 14.13
#